data_AF-A0A3S8UCS7-F1
#
_entry.id   AF-A0A3S8UCS7-F1
#
_cell.length_a   1.000
_cell.length_b   1.000
_cell.length_c   1.000
_cell.angle_alpha   90.00
_cell.angle_beta   90.00
_cell.angle_gamma   90.00
#
_symmetry.space_group_name_H-M   'P 1'
#
loop_
_entity.id
_entity.type
_entity.pdbx_description
1 polymer ?
#
loop_
_entity_poly.entity_id
_entity_poly.type
_entity_poly.pdbx_seq_one_letter_code
_entity_poly.pdbx_strand_id
1 'polypeptide(L)'
;MLGDVRMEGDGWRIILPENPSAAPRVEIDIKHAQNSPMNDRVLCEEAIGIAKELMQSVKAQRFADWPRRATKPDAEGKVRHPFLEMEESNLWYCLHCNAEITGPQIAGTHWHCPGCGASPINIFPEAFWLGPNEEKPVPVQARAEGQGTEPIASIVDPRPKLDLSKDQVTHLIRAALFEDATNASERMGAGLAEIWVDDDLDVVVSFEDHYWPEEKEPTAAIDVAAVLGIELELEVMWSDPLFAWPGLGTVTQSTAEYTRMMLDAYRSHGIVEERDANR
;
A
#
# COMPACT_ATOMS: atom_id res chain seq x y z
N MET A 1 12.73 9.28 -9.64
CA MET A 1 12.90 8.51 -8.39
C MET A 1 13.20 9.53 -7.30
N LEU A 2 12.41 9.60 -6.22
CA LEU A 2 12.64 10.54 -5.11
C LEU A 2 13.91 10.10 -4.35
N GLY A 3 14.79 11.06 -4.11
CA GLY A 3 16.26 10.89 -4.12
C GLY A 3 16.92 10.59 -2.79
N ASP A 4 16.35 9.70 -1.98
CA ASP A 4 17.00 9.25 -0.75
C ASP A 4 18.31 8.53 -1.07
N VAL A 5 19.35 8.75 -0.25
CA VAL A 5 20.58 7.96 -0.30
C VAL A 5 20.51 6.88 0.76
N ARG A 6 20.78 5.63 0.36
CA ARG A 6 20.85 4.48 1.25
C ARG A 6 22.27 3.93 1.24
N MET A 7 22.82 3.72 2.43
CA MET A 7 24.08 3.04 2.64
C MET A 7 23.81 1.87 3.58
N GLU A 8 24.25 0.67 3.19
CA GLU A 8 23.91 -0.57 3.89
C GLU A 8 25.18 -1.37 4.19
N GLY A 9 25.16 -2.08 5.30
CA GLY A 9 26.17 -3.06 5.67
C GLY A 9 25.53 -4.22 6.43
N ASP A 10 26.37 -5.13 6.92
CA ASP A 10 25.88 -6.31 7.63
C ASP A 10 25.19 -5.91 8.96
N GLY A 11 23.87 -6.10 9.02
CA GLY A 11 23.05 -5.79 10.20
C GLY A 11 22.73 -4.30 10.42
N TRP A 12 22.98 -3.42 9.45
CA TRP A 12 22.65 -1.99 9.59
C TRP A 12 22.38 -1.29 8.25
N ARG A 13 21.64 -0.17 8.32
CA ARG A 13 21.33 0.71 7.19
C ARG A 13 21.35 2.17 7.65
N ILE A 14 21.94 3.04 6.87
CA ILE A 14 21.81 4.50 6.95
C ILE A 14 20.91 4.97 5.81
N ILE A 15 19.89 5.76 6.14
CA ILE A 15 19.02 6.43 5.18
C ILE A 15 19.20 7.93 5.35
N LEU A 16 19.65 8.59 4.28
CA LEU A 16 19.63 10.04 4.16
C LEU A 16 18.40 10.44 3.35
N PRO A 17 17.40 11.07 3.97
CA PRO A 17 16.23 11.54 3.25
C PRO A 17 16.60 12.62 2.22
N GLU A 18 15.83 12.67 1.14
CA GLU A 18 15.90 13.73 0.14
C GLU A 18 15.73 15.13 0.75
N ASN A 19 14.82 15.25 1.73
CA ASN A 19 14.58 16.48 2.46
C ASN A 19 15.85 16.87 3.25
N PRO A 20 16.52 17.98 2.91
CA PRO A 20 17.77 18.39 3.55
C PRO A 20 17.60 18.73 5.04
N SER A 21 16.39 19.02 5.49
CA SER A 21 16.07 19.33 6.89
C SER A 21 15.76 18.09 7.73
N ALA A 22 15.58 16.92 7.10
CA ALA A 22 15.29 15.69 7.82
C ALA A 22 16.59 15.07 8.39
N ALA A 23 16.49 14.49 9.58
CA ALA A 23 17.60 13.79 10.20
C ALA A 23 17.99 12.54 9.38
N PRO A 24 19.30 12.22 9.28
CA PRO A 24 19.74 10.89 8.90
C PRO A 24 19.08 9.84 9.80
N ARG A 25 18.66 8.71 9.23
CA ARG A 25 18.14 7.57 9.99
C ARG A 25 19.18 6.46 9.97
N VAL A 26 19.43 5.87 11.13
CA VAL A 26 20.35 4.75 11.30
C VAL A 26 19.54 3.59 11.87
N GLU A 27 19.28 2.59 11.03
CA GLU A 27 18.55 1.39 11.39
C GLU A 27 19.56 0.27 11.69
N ILE A 28 19.43 -0.37 12.86
CA ILE A 28 20.25 -1.50 13.27
C ILE A 28 19.35 -2.71 13.44
N ASP A 29 19.68 -3.83 12.80
CA ASP A 29 18.96 -5.09 12.99
C ASP A 29 19.01 -5.49 14.48
N ILE A 30 17.88 -5.91 15.04
CA ILE A 30 17.75 -6.40 16.41
C ILE A 30 18.77 -7.47 16.77
N LYS A 31 19.17 -8.33 15.83
CA LYS A 31 20.22 -9.34 16.02
C LYS A 31 21.60 -8.74 16.24
N HIS A 32 21.82 -7.53 15.73
CA HIS A 32 23.08 -6.79 15.78
C HIS A 32 23.03 -5.58 16.73
N ALA A 33 21.97 -5.43 17.52
CA ALA A 33 21.73 -4.26 18.38
C ALA A 33 22.92 -3.91 19.28
N GLN A 34 23.66 -4.91 19.78
CA GLN A 34 24.78 -4.70 20.71
C GLN A 34 26.15 -4.62 20.04
N ASN A 35 26.33 -5.21 18.86
CA ASN A 35 27.64 -5.38 18.23
C ASN A 35 27.75 -4.64 16.88
N SER A 36 26.71 -3.91 16.47
CA SER A 36 26.72 -3.15 15.23
C SER A 36 27.84 -2.09 15.23
N PRO A 37 28.58 -1.93 14.13
CA PRO A 37 29.55 -0.85 13.98
C PRO A 37 28.90 0.54 14.10
N MET A 38 27.60 0.65 13.82
CA MET A 38 26.86 1.92 13.91
C MET A 38 26.61 2.38 15.36
N ASN A 39 26.92 1.56 16.36
CA ASN A 39 26.96 1.98 17.75
C ASN A 39 28.20 2.83 18.08
N ASP A 40 29.25 2.76 17.25
CA ASP A 40 30.40 3.66 17.35
C ASP A 40 30.02 5.01 16.72
N ARG A 41 30.00 6.05 17.56
CA ARG A 41 29.60 7.39 17.14
C ARG A 41 30.52 7.99 16.07
N VAL A 42 31.83 7.76 16.16
CA VAL A 42 32.80 8.31 15.21
C VAL A 42 32.61 7.65 13.85
N LEU A 43 32.52 6.32 13.83
CA LEU A 43 32.30 5.57 12.59
C LEU A 43 30.95 5.90 11.95
N CYS A 44 29.89 6.07 12.77
CA CYS A 44 28.57 6.48 12.32
C CYS A 44 28.61 7.88 11.70
N GLU A 45 29.27 8.85 12.35
CA GLU A 45 29.45 10.21 11.81
C GLU A 45 30.21 10.21 10.47
N GLU A 46 31.27 9.41 10.35
CA GLU A 46 32.03 9.24 9.10
C GLU A 46 31.17 8.64 7.97
N ALA A 47 30.44 7.57 8.26
CA ALA A 47 29.55 6.91 7.29
C ALA A 47 28.44 7.86 6.81
N ILE A 48 27.85 8.64 7.72
CA ILE A 48 26.89 9.70 7.37
C ILE A 48 27.55 10.78 6.48
N GLY A 49 28.81 11.13 6.75
CA GLY A 49 29.60 12.04 5.92
C GLY A 49 29.70 11.56 4.47
N ILE A 50 30.09 10.30 4.26
CA ILE A 50 30.18 9.67 2.94
C ILE A 50 28.82 9.67 2.23
N ALA A 51 27.75 9.30 2.96
CA ALA A 51 26.41 9.31 2.39
C ALA A 51 25.97 10.73 2.00
N LYS A 52 26.36 11.78 2.76
CA LYS A 52 26.08 13.18 2.44
C LYS A 52 26.82 13.65 1.19
N GLU A 53 28.04 13.18 0.95
CA GLU A 53 28.77 13.45 -0.28
C GLU A 53 28.06 12.84 -1.49
N LEU A 54 27.65 11.57 -1.40
CA LEU A 54 26.86 10.91 -2.46
C LEU A 54 25.53 11.64 -2.72
N MET A 55 24.87 12.11 -1.66
CA MET A 55 23.64 12.90 -1.76
C MET A 55 23.83 14.20 -2.56
N GLN A 56 25.03 14.81 -2.57
CA GLN A 56 25.29 15.96 -3.45
C GLN A 56 25.26 15.58 -4.93
N SER A 57 25.78 14.42 -5.29
CA SER A 57 25.71 13.92 -6.67
C SER A 57 24.27 13.61 -7.10
N VAL A 58 23.48 12.98 -6.22
CA VAL A 58 22.05 12.72 -6.45
C VAL A 58 21.27 14.02 -6.64
N LYS A 59 21.53 15.03 -5.78
CA LYS A 59 20.95 16.37 -5.91
C LYS A 59 21.30 17.03 -7.24
N ALA A 60 22.57 16.97 -7.66
CA ALA A 60 23.02 17.58 -8.90
C ALA A 60 22.32 16.98 -10.14
N GLN A 61 22.15 15.65 -10.16
CA GLN A 61 21.39 14.98 -11.22
C GLN A 61 19.93 15.41 -11.23
N ARG A 62 19.28 15.45 -10.06
CA ARG A 62 17.88 15.91 -9.95
C ARG A 62 17.70 17.34 -10.45
N PHE A 63 18.61 18.25 -10.09
CA PHE A 63 18.53 19.65 -10.50
C PHE A 63 18.85 19.88 -11.97
N ALA A 64 19.49 18.93 -12.65
CA ALA A 64 19.72 19.03 -14.10
C ALA A 64 18.41 19.03 -14.89
N ASP A 65 17.39 18.33 -14.38
CA ASP A 65 16.06 18.25 -15.00
C ASP A 65 15.13 19.39 -14.57
N TRP A 66 15.53 20.20 -13.58
CA TRP A 66 14.70 21.28 -13.05
C TRP A 66 14.90 22.58 -13.84
N PRO A 67 13.86 23.42 -13.95
CA PRO A 67 14.03 24.79 -14.41
C PRO A 67 15.09 25.49 -13.54
N ARG A 68 16.00 26.25 -14.16
CA ARG A 68 17.05 27.00 -13.44
C ARG A 68 16.49 27.88 -12.31
N ARG A 69 15.28 28.43 -12.49
CA ARG A 69 14.59 29.25 -11.48
C ARG A 69 14.00 28.47 -10.31
N ALA A 70 14.00 27.14 -10.34
CA ALA A 70 13.62 26.33 -9.18
C ALA A 70 14.69 26.30 -8.09
N THR A 71 15.97 26.41 -8.47
CA THR A 71 17.11 26.35 -7.53
C THR A 71 17.81 27.69 -7.37
N LYS A 72 17.58 28.65 -8.28
CA LYS A 72 18.22 29.97 -8.25
C LYS A 72 17.18 31.10 -8.34
N PRO A 73 16.82 31.70 -7.19
CA PRO A 73 15.97 32.89 -7.16
C PRO A 73 16.52 34.03 -8.03
N ASP A 74 15.64 34.90 -8.54
CA ASP A 74 16.04 36.16 -9.19
C ASP A 74 16.37 37.27 -8.17
N ALA A 75 16.56 38.50 -8.65
CA ALA A 75 16.92 39.63 -7.78
C ALA A 75 15.77 40.02 -6.84
N GLU A 76 14.54 39.75 -7.24
CA GLU A 76 13.30 39.96 -6.48
C GLU A 76 12.94 38.75 -5.59
N GLY A 77 13.77 37.70 -5.61
CA GLY A 77 13.57 36.47 -4.84
C GLY A 77 12.53 35.52 -5.43
N LYS A 78 12.09 35.71 -6.68
CA LYS A 78 11.14 34.82 -7.34
C LYS A 78 11.81 33.51 -7.77
N VAL A 79 11.07 32.42 -7.61
CA VAL A 79 11.45 31.08 -8.04
C VAL A 79 10.32 30.44 -8.81
N ARG A 80 10.62 29.35 -9.53
CA ARG A 80 9.66 28.58 -10.33
C ARG A 80 9.52 27.17 -9.78
N HIS A 81 8.28 26.67 -9.64
CA HIS A 81 8.04 25.30 -9.21
C HIS A 81 8.70 24.28 -10.16
N PRO A 82 9.41 23.25 -9.64
CA PRO A 82 10.18 22.31 -10.47
C PRO A 82 9.35 21.27 -11.23
N PHE A 83 8.05 21.15 -10.95
CA PHE A 83 7.21 20.03 -11.40
C PHE A 83 5.86 20.51 -11.92
N LEU A 84 5.26 21.47 -11.21
CA LEU A 84 3.96 22.00 -11.56
C LEU A 84 4.14 23.24 -12.43
N GLU A 85 3.36 23.32 -13.51
CA GLU A 85 3.32 24.51 -14.36
C GLU A 85 2.56 25.63 -13.64
N MET A 86 3.32 26.45 -12.91
CA MET A 86 2.84 27.58 -12.11
C MET A 86 3.63 28.83 -12.44
N GLU A 87 3.05 30.00 -12.15
CA GLU A 87 3.76 31.27 -12.24
C GLU A 87 4.93 31.36 -11.25
N GLU A 88 5.92 32.19 -11.59
CA GLU A 88 7.04 32.46 -10.68
C GLU A 88 6.57 33.34 -9.52
N SER A 89 6.90 32.94 -8.30
CA SER A 89 6.52 33.65 -7.09
C SER A 89 7.70 33.82 -6.15
N ASN A 90 7.72 34.92 -5.41
CA ASN A 90 8.64 35.16 -4.30
C ASN A 90 8.07 34.67 -2.95
N LEU A 91 6.80 34.24 -2.92
CA LEU A 91 6.12 33.67 -1.76
C LEU A 91 5.42 32.36 -2.13
N TRP A 92 5.52 31.40 -1.22
CA TRP A 92 4.99 30.04 -1.37
C TRP A 92 4.35 29.60 -0.06
N TYR A 93 3.35 28.73 -0.15
CA TYR A 93 2.53 28.31 0.96
C TYR A 93 2.50 26.79 1.05
N CYS A 94 2.66 26.28 2.27
CA CYS A 94 2.57 24.84 2.52
C CYS A 94 1.14 24.43 2.88
N LEU A 95 0.57 23.50 2.12
CA LEU A 95 -0.76 22.94 2.35
C LEU A 95 -0.92 22.25 3.72
N HIS A 96 0.17 21.73 4.29
CA HIS A 96 0.11 20.91 5.52
C HIS A 96 0.16 21.72 6.81
N CYS A 97 0.89 22.83 6.82
CA CYS A 97 1.15 23.60 8.04
C CYS A 97 0.85 25.09 7.92
N ASN A 98 0.26 25.52 6.80
CA ASN A 98 -0.05 26.92 6.50
C ASN A 98 1.16 27.85 6.64
N ALA A 99 2.37 27.33 6.44
CA ALA A 99 3.59 28.13 6.48
C ALA A 99 3.69 28.99 5.21
N GLU A 100 4.00 30.28 5.40
CA GLU A 100 4.45 31.20 4.36
C GLU A 100 5.97 31.09 4.23
N ILE A 101 6.46 30.87 3.00
CA ILE A 101 7.84 30.50 2.69
C ILE A 101 8.32 31.42 1.57
N THR A 102 9.45 32.09 1.78
CA THR A 102 10.04 32.93 0.73
C THR A 102 10.70 32.08 -0.37
N GLY A 103 10.81 32.63 -1.58
CA GLY A 103 11.50 31.98 -2.70
C GLY A 103 12.91 31.47 -2.38
N PRO A 104 13.78 32.26 -1.71
CA PRO A 104 15.08 31.77 -1.25
C PRO A 104 14.99 30.60 -0.26
N GLN A 105 14.07 30.64 0.70
CA GLN A 105 13.88 29.55 1.67
C GLN A 105 13.45 28.25 1.00
N ILE A 106 12.49 28.30 0.07
CA ILE A 106 11.98 27.11 -0.60
C ILE A 106 13.00 26.52 -1.59
N ALA A 107 13.77 27.36 -2.28
CA ALA A 107 14.86 26.89 -3.14
C ALA A 107 15.98 26.21 -2.33
N GLY A 108 16.38 26.80 -1.20
CA GLY A 108 17.42 26.24 -0.31
C GLY A 108 17.03 24.92 0.34
N THR A 109 15.73 24.68 0.54
CA THR A 109 15.19 23.42 1.08
C THR A 109 14.79 22.41 0.01
N HIS A 110 15.19 22.65 -1.24
CA HIS A 110 14.89 21.79 -2.38
C HIS A 110 13.39 21.52 -2.54
N TRP A 111 12.58 22.56 -2.31
CA TRP A 111 11.14 22.51 -2.39
C TRP A 111 10.43 21.69 -1.30
N HIS A 112 11.14 21.29 -0.24
CA HIS A 112 10.48 20.80 0.97
C HIS A 112 10.05 21.96 1.86
N CYS A 113 8.88 21.86 2.51
CA CYS A 113 8.48 22.88 3.49
C CYS A 113 9.54 22.99 4.61
N PRO A 114 10.10 24.17 4.90
CA PRO A 114 11.07 24.33 5.98
C PRO A 114 10.48 24.08 7.38
N GLY A 115 9.17 24.19 7.54
CA GLY A 115 8.46 24.03 8.81
C GLY A 115 8.15 22.56 9.13
N CYS A 116 7.46 21.86 8.22
CA CYS A 116 7.00 20.48 8.45
C CYS A 116 7.68 19.42 7.56
N GLY A 117 8.49 19.82 6.58
CA GLY A 117 9.16 18.90 5.66
C GLY A 117 8.29 18.33 4.53
N ALA A 118 7.06 18.83 4.36
CA ALA A 118 6.16 18.42 3.29
C ALA A 118 6.83 18.48 1.91
N SER A 119 6.50 17.53 1.03
CA SER A 119 7.09 17.38 -0.29
C SER A 119 6.70 18.51 -1.26
N PRO A 120 7.49 18.72 -2.35
CA PRO A 120 7.27 19.79 -3.32
C PRO A 120 5.85 19.91 -3.85
N ILE A 121 5.16 18.79 -4.11
CA ILE A 121 3.79 18.78 -4.64
C ILE A 121 2.74 19.42 -3.71
N ASN A 122 3.10 19.71 -2.46
CA ASN A 122 2.25 20.35 -1.47
C ASN A 122 2.59 21.83 -1.24
N ILE A 123 3.37 22.43 -2.14
CA ILE A 123 3.83 23.82 -2.05
C ILE A 123 3.24 24.61 -3.20
N PHE A 124 2.53 25.69 -2.87
CA PHE A 124 1.73 26.44 -3.84
C PHE A 124 2.04 27.95 -3.78
N PRO A 125 1.90 28.69 -4.88
CA PRO A 125 2.13 30.13 -4.89
C PRO A 125 1.00 30.92 -4.20
N GLU A 126 -0.14 30.27 -3.96
CA GLU A 126 -1.31 30.82 -3.26
C GLU A 126 -1.87 29.79 -2.27
N ALA A 127 -2.38 30.25 -1.13
CA ALA A 127 -3.04 29.41 -0.13
C ALA A 127 -4.53 29.22 -0.44
N PHE A 128 -4.86 28.66 -1.62
CA PHE A 128 -6.22 28.56 -2.14
C PHE A 128 -7.19 27.72 -1.26
N TRP A 129 -6.65 26.89 -0.37
CA TRP A 129 -7.41 26.10 0.59
C TRP A 129 -7.91 26.93 1.77
N LEU A 130 -7.37 28.13 2.00
CA LEU A 130 -7.76 28.97 3.12
C LEU A 130 -8.97 29.84 2.80
N GLY A 131 -10.01 29.69 3.61
CA GLY A 131 -11.21 30.53 3.52
C GLY A 131 -10.99 31.96 4.06
N PRO A 132 -11.92 32.91 3.79
CA PRO A 132 -11.79 34.30 4.24
C PRO A 132 -11.69 34.50 5.76
N ASN A 133 -12.17 33.53 6.53
CA ASN A 133 -12.22 33.57 8.00
C ASN A 133 -11.18 32.64 8.66
N GLU A 134 -10.33 31.99 7.88
CA GLU A 134 -9.31 31.08 8.40
C GLU A 134 -8.03 31.83 8.80
N GLU A 135 -7.24 31.21 9.67
CA GLU A 135 -5.96 31.77 10.09
C GLU A 135 -5.04 31.99 8.89
N LYS A 136 -4.48 33.19 8.79
CA LYS A 136 -3.58 33.54 7.70
C LYS A 136 -2.28 32.73 7.79
N PRO A 137 -1.65 32.43 6.65
CA PRO A 137 -0.34 31.80 6.66
C PRO A 137 0.67 32.58 7.49
N VAL A 138 1.51 31.85 8.22
CA VAL A 138 2.51 32.43 9.12
C VAL A 138 3.90 32.26 8.52
N PRO A 139 4.76 33.30 8.51
CA PRO A 139 6.13 33.18 8.03
C PRO A 139 6.88 32.04 8.74
N VAL A 140 7.46 31.15 7.93
CA VAL A 140 8.20 30.01 8.45
C VAL A 140 9.47 30.46 9.16
N GLN A 141 9.67 29.98 10.38
CA GLN A 141 10.97 30.07 11.04
C GLN A 141 11.86 28.95 10.50
N ALA A 142 12.61 29.23 9.46
CA ALA A 142 13.59 28.29 8.94
C ALA A 142 14.66 28.02 10.01
N ARG A 143 15.02 26.75 10.20
CA ARG A 143 16.24 26.40 10.95
C ARG A 143 17.45 26.95 10.20
N ALA A 144 18.45 27.45 10.94
CA ALA A 144 19.66 28.00 10.35
C ALA A 144 20.38 26.94 9.49
N GLU A 145 20.83 27.33 8.30
CA GLU A 145 21.66 26.49 7.44
C GLU A 145 22.90 26.00 8.22
N GLY A 146 23.15 24.69 8.20
CA GLY A 146 24.35 24.10 8.82
C GLY A 146 24.17 23.58 10.26
N GLN A 147 23.00 23.73 10.89
CA GLN A 147 22.69 22.95 12.09
C GLN A 147 22.42 21.49 11.68
N GLY A 148 23.45 20.66 11.75
CA GLY A 148 23.31 19.23 11.51
C GLY A 148 22.30 18.64 12.50
N THR A 149 21.21 18.07 11.98
CA THR A 149 20.29 17.30 12.81
C THR A 149 21.00 16.02 13.25
N GLU A 150 20.99 15.73 14.56
CA GLU A 150 21.52 14.47 15.07
C GLU A 150 20.83 13.28 14.38
N PRO A 151 21.57 12.22 14.05
CA PRO A 151 20.99 11.04 13.45
C PRO A 151 20.01 10.38 14.41
N ILE A 152 18.89 9.89 13.87
CA ILE A 152 17.92 9.10 14.61
C ILE A 152 18.32 7.64 14.47
N ALA A 153 18.84 7.05 15.56
CA ALA A 153 19.16 5.64 15.62
C ALA A 153 17.96 4.82 16.13
N SER A 154 17.63 3.72 15.45
CA SER A 154 16.58 2.79 15.83
C SER A 154 17.04 1.34 15.69
N ILE A 155 16.57 0.49 16.59
CA ILE A 155 16.69 -0.96 16.47
C ILE A 155 15.44 -1.47 15.76
N VAL A 156 15.62 -2.22 14.67
CA VAL A 156 14.53 -2.72 13.82
C VAL A 156 14.60 -4.24 13.72
N ASP A 157 13.45 -4.92 13.67
CA ASP A 157 13.39 -6.33 13.26
C ASP A 157 13.14 -6.35 11.74
N PRO A 158 14.13 -6.75 10.91
CA PRO A 158 13.98 -6.71 9.46
C PRO A 158 13.17 -7.88 8.91
N ARG A 159 12.71 -8.82 9.76
CA ARG A 159 11.86 -9.92 9.31
C ARG A 159 10.56 -9.35 8.73
N PRO A 160 10.15 -9.77 7.53
CA PRO A 160 8.85 -9.38 6.99
C PRO A 160 7.75 -9.73 7.99
N LYS A 161 6.95 -8.74 8.40
CA LYS A 161 5.73 -8.99 9.16
C LYS A 161 4.63 -9.32 8.17
N LEU A 162 4.07 -10.53 8.27
CA LEU A 162 2.83 -10.85 7.60
C LEU A 162 1.69 -10.34 8.47
N ASP A 163 0.91 -9.40 7.95
CA ASP A 163 -0.28 -8.84 8.60
C ASP A 163 -1.47 -9.28 7.74
N LEU A 164 -2.19 -10.30 8.21
CA LEU A 164 -3.29 -10.89 7.44
C LEU A 164 -4.54 -10.04 7.61
N SER A 165 -5.15 -9.66 6.50
CA SER A 165 -6.48 -9.05 6.49
C SER A 165 -7.58 -10.10 6.34
N LYS A 166 -8.80 -9.74 6.74
CA LYS A 166 -10.01 -10.54 6.51
C LYS A 166 -10.16 -10.98 5.05
N ASP A 167 -9.85 -10.08 4.11
CA ASP A 167 -9.88 -10.36 2.67
C ASP A 167 -8.83 -11.42 2.27
N GLN A 168 -7.62 -11.32 2.81
CA GLN A 168 -6.55 -12.29 2.53
C GLN A 168 -6.91 -13.68 3.07
N VAL A 169 -7.43 -13.77 4.30
CA VAL A 169 -7.92 -15.03 4.88
C VAL A 169 -9.05 -15.60 4.04
N THR A 170 -10.04 -14.78 3.68
CA THR A 170 -11.16 -15.16 2.81
C THR A 170 -10.69 -15.77 1.49
N HIS A 171 -9.67 -15.18 0.86
CA HIS A 171 -9.10 -15.68 -0.39
C HIS A 171 -8.36 -17.00 -0.22
N LEU A 172 -7.58 -17.16 0.85
CA LEU A 172 -6.87 -18.40 1.15
C LEU A 172 -7.83 -19.56 1.40
N ILE A 173 -8.85 -19.33 2.23
CA ILE A 173 -9.89 -20.32 2.50
C ILE A 173 -10.65 -20.68 1.22
N ARG A 174 -11.10 -19.69 0.43
CA ARG A 174 -11.80 -19.98 -0.84
C ARG A 174 -10.93 -20.74 -1.84
N ALA A 175 -9.63 -20.43 -1.92
CA ALA A 175 -8.71 -21.20 -2.77
C ALA A 175 -8.61 -22.66 -2.31
N ALA A 176 -8.54 -22.90 -1.00
CA ALA A 176 -8.52 -24.25 -0.44
C ALA A 176 -9.85 -25.00 -0.69
N LEU A 177 -11.00 -24.32 -0.59
CA LEU A 177 -12.29 -24.90 -0.97
C LEU A 177 -12.33 -25.34 -2.45
N PHE A 178 -11.67 -24.59 -3.34
CA PHE A 178 -11.54 -25.00 -4.74
C PHE A 178 -10.62 -26.22 -4.94
N GLU A 179 -9.61 -26.41 -4.09
CA GLU A 179 -8.79 -27.63 -4.08
C GLU A 179 -9.61 -28.85 -3.63
N ASP A 180 -10.48 -28.67 -2.64
CA ASP A 180 -11.35 -29.73 -2.14
C ASP A 180 -12.43 -30.15 -3.15
N ALA A 181 -12.80 -29.27 -4.09
CA ALA A 181 -13.89 -29.53 -5.03
C ALA A 181 -13.55 -30.57 -6.11
N THR A 182 -14.33 -31.64 -6.18
CA THR A 182 -14.10 -32.81 -7.05
C THR A 182 -14.94 -32.83 -8.32
N ASN A 183 -15.90 -31.92 -8.45
CA ASN A 183 -16.83 -31.82 -9.57
C ASN A 183 -17.27 -30.37 -9.83
N ALA A 184 -18.10 -30.16 -10.85
CA ALA A 184 -18.59 -28.83 -11.22
C ALA A 184 -19.55 -28.25 -10.16
N SER A 185 -20.37 -29.09 -9.51
CA SER A 185 -21.24 -28.67 -8.39
C SER A 185 -20.42 -28.09 -7.25
N GLU A 186 -19.45 -28.85 -6.76
CA GLU A 186 -18.63 -28.47 -5.61
C GLU A 186 -17.78 -27.24 -5.88
N ARG A 187 -17.32 -27.02 -7.13
CA ARG A 187 -16.62 -25.77 -7.50
C ARG A 187 -17.54 -24.56 -7.51
N MET A 188 -18.80 -24.72 -7.91
CA MET A 188 -19.79 -23.65 -7.73
C MET A 188 -20.06 -23.42 -6.25
N GLY A 189 -20.12 -24.50 -5.44
CA GLY A 189 -20.23 -24.44 -3.99
C GLY A 189 -19.09 -23.65 -3.36
N ALA A 190 -17.84 -23.97 -3.66
CA ALA A 190 -16.66 -23.24 -3.20
C ALA A 190 -16.66 -21.76 -3.65
N GLY A 191 -17.09 -21.50 -4.88
CA GLY A 191 -17.15 -20.14 -5.42
C GLY A 191 -18.24 -19.28 -4.78
N LEU A 192 -19.38 -19.89 -4.44
CA LEU A 192 -20.56 -19.23 -3.86
C LEU A 192 -20.59 -19.27 -2.34
N ALA A 193 -19.72 -20.07 -1.70
CA ALA A 193 -19.64 -20.17 -0.25
C ALA A 193 -19.48 -18.76 0.36
N GLU A 194 -20.38 -18.46 1.30
CA GLU A 194 -20.27 -17.26 2.11
C GLU A 194 -19.19 -17.51 3.15
N ILE A 195 -18.20 -16.63 3.19
CA ILE A 195 -17.07 -16.73 4.11
C ILE A 195 -17.09 -15.47 4.95
N TRP A 196 -17.44 -15.63 6.22
CA TRP A 196 -17.40 -14.57 7.20
C TRP A 196 -16.13 -14.71 8.05
N VAL A 197 -15.42 -13.60 8.24
CA VAL A 197 -14.19 -13.55 9.01
C VAL A 197 -14.33 -12.50 10.12
N ASP A 198 -14.11 -12.91 11.35
CA ASP A 198 -14.25 -12.04 12.51
C ASP A 198 -13.01 -11.16 12.75
N ASP A 199 -12.93 -10.50 13.91
CA ASP A 199 -11.81 -9.62 14.24
C ASP A 199 -10.55 -10.38 14.71
N ASP A 200 -10.72 -11.61 15.18
CA ASP A 200 -9.63 -12.54 15.55
C ASP A 200 -9.17 -13.41 14.37
N LEU A 201 -9.81 -13.22 13.20
CA LEU A 201 -9.62 -13.94 11.94
C LEU A 201 -10.21 -15.35 11.91
N ASP A 202 -11.05 -15.70 12.88
CA ASP A 202 -11.82 -16.94 12.86
C ASP A 202 -12.88 -16.89 11.74
N VAL A 203 -13.15 -18.06 11.17
CA VAL A 203 -13.85 -18.19 9.90
C VAL A 203 -15.11 -19.02 10.05
N VAL A 204 -16.22 -18.51 9.52
CA VAL A 204 -17.44 -19.30 9.29
C VAL A 204 -17.62 -19.45 7.78
N VAL A 205 -17.74 -20.69 7.31
CA VAL A 205 -18.02 -21.02 5.91
C VAL A 205 -19.42 -21.59 5.80
N SER A 206 -20.30 -20.88 5.11
CA SER A 206 -21.67 -21.32 4.86
C SER A 206 -21.82 -21.85 3.44
N PHE A 207 -22.20 -23.13 3.31
CA PHE A 207 -22.39 -23.79 2.03
C PHE A 207 -23.85 -23.90 1.62
N GLU A 208 -24.11 -23.76 0.32
CA GLU A 208 -25.38 -24.17 -0.27
C GLU A 208 -25.39 -25.69 -0.51
N ASP A 209 -26.33 -26.39 0.13
CA ASP A 209 -26.46 -27.87 0.12
C ASP A 209 -26.63 -28.46 -1.29
N HIS A 210 -27.22 -27.70 -2.22
CA HIS A 210 -27.32 -28.15 -3.63
C HIS A 210 -25.96 -28.28 -4.33
N TYR A 211 -24.94 -27.55 -3.88
CA TYR A 211 -23.63 -27.50 -4.53
C TYR A 211 -22.55 -28.25 -3.74
N TRP A 212 -22.61 -28.22 -2.41
CA TRP A 212 -21.65 -28.88 -1.55
C TRP A 212 -22.35 -29.90 -0.65
N PRO A 213 -21.97 -31.19 -0.68
CA PRO A 213 -22.62 -32.20 0.15
C PRO A 213 -22.46 -31.91 1.64
N GLU A 214 -23.55 -31.95 2.41
CA GLU A 214 -23.56 -31.71 3.87
C GLU A 214 -22.52 -32.57 4.62
N GLU A 215 -22.36 -33.84 4.22
CA GLU A 215 -21.45 -34.80 4.85
C GLU A 215 -19.98 -34.65 4.41
N LYS A 216 -19.68 -33.70 3.51
CA LYS A 216 -18.33 -33.53 2.96
C LYS A 216 -17.57 -32.44 3.70
N GLU A 217 -16.54 -32.85 4.43
CA GLU A 217 -15.58 -31.92 5.04
C GLU A 217 -14.60 -31.34 3.99
N PRO A 218 -14.38 -30.01 3.98
CA PRO A 218 -13.36 -29.36 3.16
C PRO A 218 -11.98 -29.48 3.84
N THR A 219 -11.31 -30.61 3.64
CA THR A 219 -10.04 -30.93 4.32
C THR A 219 -8.94 -29.90 4.04
N ALA A 220 -8.78 -29.43 2.80
CA ALA A 220 -7.77 -28.43 2.48
C ALA A 220 -8.06 -27.09 3.18
N ALA A 221 -9.32 -26.67 3.26
CA ALA A 221 -9.69 -25.45 4.00
C ALA A 221 -9.42 -25.56 5.50
N ILE A 222 -9.71 -26.72 6.10
CA ILE A 222 -9.40 -27.01 7.51
C ILE A 222 -7.88 -26.97 7.75
N ASP A 223 -7.08 -27.57 6.85
CA ASP A 223 -5.62 -27.56 6.96
C ASP A 223 -5.06 -26.13 6.85
N VAL A 224 -5.59 -25.30 5.95
CA VAL A 224 -5.20 -23.89 5.83
C VAL A 224 -5.53 -23.11 7.11
N ALA A 225 -6.74 -23.28 7.66
CA ALA A 225 -7.12 -22.65 8.93
C ALA A 225 -6.17 -23.06 10.07
N ALA A 226 -5.83 -24.35 10.18
CA ALA A 226 -4.90 -24.85 11.19
C ALA A 226 -3.48 -24.27 11.05
N VAL A 227 -2.97 -24.10 9.81
CA VAL A 227 -1.66 -23.46 9.56
C VAL A 227 -1.67 -21.98 9.93
N LEU A 228 -2.78 -21.30 9.69
CA LEU A 228 -2.98 -19.91 10.08
C LEU A 228 -3.22 -19.75 11.58
N GLY A 229 -3.57 -20.83 12.28
CA GLY A 229 -3.89 -20.84 13.70
C GLY A 229 -5.24 -20.19 14.02
N ILE A 230 -6.19 -20.28 13.08
CA ILE A 230 -7.56 -19.72 13.19
C ILE A 230 -8.59 -20.84 13.30
N GLU A 231 -9.70 -20.59 13.98
CA GLU A 231 -10.83 -21.51 14.05
C GLU A 231 -11.67 -21.46 12.77
N LEU A 232 -12.22 -22.61 12.37
CA LEU A 232 -13.07 -22.73 11.18
C LEU A 232 -14.34 -23.50 11.53
N GLU A 233 -15.48 -22.84 11.35
CA GLU A 233 -16.82 -23.38 11.54
C GLU A 233 -17.51 -23.56 10.17
N LEU A 234 -18.29 -24.64 10.06
CA LEU A 234 -19.02 -25.00 8.85
C LEU A 234 -20.51 -24.91 9.11
N GLU A 235 -21.21 -24.21 8.23
CA GLU A 235 -22.67 -24.06 8.28
C GLU A 235 -23.30 -24.41 6.93
N VAL A 236 -24.59 -24.73 6.97
CA VAL A 236 -25.42 -24.93 5.78
C VAL A 236 -26.34 -23.73 5.61
N MET A 237 -26.32 -23.14 4.43
CA MET A 237 -27.25 -22.12 3.98
C MET A 237 -28.31 -22.77 3.07
N TRP A 238 -29.55 -22.35 3.23
CA TRP A 238 -30.63 -22.67 2.29
C TRP A 238 -30.95 -21.45 1.45
N SER A 239 -30.58 -21.49 0.18
CA SER A 239 -30.88 -20.47 -0.81
C SER A 239 -31.48 -21.08 -2.08
N ASP A 240 -32.01 -20.22 -2.96
CA ASP A 240 -32.42 -20.66 -4.29
C ASP A 240 -31.17 -20.80 -5.17
N PRO A 241 -30.79 -22.03 -5.60
CA PRO A 241 -29.57 -22.20 -6.36
C PRO A 241 -29.68 -21.52 -7.73
N LEU A 242 -28.74 -20.63 -8.03
CA LEU A 242 -28.73 -19.83 -9.26
C LEU A 242 -28.84 -20.68 -10.55
N PHE A 243 -28.21 -21.86 -10.58
CA PHE A 243 -28.14 -22.76 -11.73
C PHE A 243 -27.90 -24.22 -11.31
N ALA A 244 -28.85 -24.85 -10.61
CA ALA A 244 -28.75 -26.26 -10.23
C ALA A 244 -29.77 -27.14 -10.96
N TRP A 245 -29.30 -28.27 -11.49
CA TRP A 245 -30.15 -29.39 -11.91
C TRP A 245 -29.81 -30.62 -11.05
N PRO A 246 -30.80 -31.32 -10.46
CA PRO A 246 -30.54 -32.41 -9.52
C PRO A 246 -29.55 -33.45 -10.06
N GLY A 247 -28.44 -33.66 -9.34
CA GLY A 247 -27.42 -34.66 -9.65
C GLY A 247 -26.60 -34.42 -10.93
N LEU A 248 -26.77 -33.28 -11.61
CA LEU A 248 -26.08 -33.02 -12.88
C LEU A 248 -24.67 -32.45 -12.66
N GLY A 249 -24.49 -31.64 -11.61
CA GLY A 249 -23.19 -31.04 -11.28
C GLY A 249 -22.13 -32.05 -10.83
N THR A 250 -22.55 -33.25 -10.43
CA THR A 250 -21.68 -34.30 -9.87
C THR A 250 -21.05 -35.21 -10.92
N VAL A 251 -21.51 -35.14 -12.19
CA VAL A 251 -21.09 -36.07 -13.27
C VAL A 251 -19.87 -35.59 -14.05
N THR A 252 -19.45 -34.32 -13.89
CA THR A 252 -18.35 -33.74 -14.65
C THR A 252 -17.50 -32.78 -13.81
N GLN A 253 -16.21 -32.70 -14.14
CA GLN A 253 -15.26 -31.69 -13.68
C GLN A 253 -15.04 -30.57 -14.71
N SER A 254 -15.90 -30.42 -15.72
CA SER A 254 -15.82 -29.31 -16.67
C SER A 254 -17.02 -28.40 -16.51
N THR A 255 -16.80 -27.14 -16.13
CA THR A 255 -17.88 -26.14 -16.06
C THR A 255 -18.55 -25.98 -17.42
N ALA A 256 -17.77 -26.02 -18.51
CA ALA A 256 -18.32 -25.93 -19.87
C ALA A 256 -19.19 -27.14 -20.25
N GLU A 257 -18.82 -28.35 -19.79
CA GLU A 257 -19.64 -29.54 -19.99
C GLU A 257 -20.91 -29.49 -19.14
N TYR A 258 -20.78 -29.12 -17.87
CA TYR A 258 -21.91 -28.88 -16.97
C TYR A 258 -22.92 -27.90 -17.57
N THR A 259 -22.45 -26.76 -18.10
CA THR A 259 -23.32 -25.77 -18.75
C THR A 259 -24.07 -26.37 -19.94
N ARG A 260 -23.41 -27.19 -20.79
CA ARG A 260 -24.09 -27.84 -21.92
C ARG A 260 -25.17 -28.81 -21.43
N MET A 261 -24.81 -29.68 -20.49
CA MET A 261 -25.72 -30.67 -19.92
C MET A 261 -26.92 -30.00 -19.27
N MET A 262 -26.70 -28.91 -18.53
CA MET A 262 -27.75 -28.14 -17.88
C MET A 262 -28.69 -27.54 -18.93
N LEU A 263 -28.16 -26.88 -19.97
CA LEU A 263 -28.98 -26.32 -21.04
C LEU A 263 -29.80 -27.40 -21.77
N ASP A 264 -29.22 -28.58 -22.01
CA ASP A 264 -29.94 -29.70 -22.62
C ASP A 264 -31.04 -30.23 -21.70
N ALA A 265 -30.77 -30.37 -20.39
CA ALA A 265 -31.77 -30.77 -19.40
C ALA A 265 -32.95 -29.78 -19.35
N TYR A 266 -32.70 -28.47 -19.33
CA TYR A 266 -33.75 -27.45 -19.38
C TYR A 266 -34.53 -27.46 -20.70
N ARG A 267 -33.89 -27.74 -21.85
CA ARG A 267 -34.60 -27.88 -23.14
C ARG A 267 -35.49 -29.11 -23.19
N SER A 268 -35.03 -30.24 -22.62
CA SER A 268 -35.75 -31.51 -22.67
C SER A 268 -36.83 -31.65 -21.59
N HIS A 269 -36.66 -30.98 -20.44
CA HIS A 269 -37.46 -31.21 -19.25
C HIS A 269 -37.92 -29.93 -18.54
N GLY A 270 -37.42 -28.75 -18.92
CA GLY A 270 -37.85 -27.47 -18.37
C GLY A 270 -39.13 -26.96 -19.00
N ILE A 271 -39.97 -26.26 -18.22
CA ILE A 271 -41.05 -25.45 -18.76
C ILE A 271 -40.39 -24.18 -19.32
N VAL A 272 -40.18 -24.15 -20.64
CA VAL A 272 -39.72 -22.94 -21.33
C VAL A 272 -40.96 -22.07 -21.57
N GLU A 273 -41.12 -20.98 -20.81
CA GLU A 273 -41.90 -19.86 -21.34
C GLU A 273 -41.10 -19.32 -22.53
N GLU A 274 -41.55 -19.62 -23.75
CA GLU A 274 -41.01 -19.01 -24.96
C GLU A 274 -41.11 -17.50 -24.82
N ARG A 275 -39.99 -16.83 -24.55
CA ARG A 275 -39.91 -15.39 -24.78
C ARG A 275 -40.01 -15.19 -26.28
N ASP A 276 -41.19 -14.73 -26.72
CA ASP A 276 -41.47 -14.28 -28.07
C ASP A 276 -40.26 -13.54 -28.64
N ALA A 277 -39.66 -14.13 -29.66
CA ALA A 277 -38.66 -13.49 -30.48
C ALA A 277 -39.34 -12.36 -31.27
N ASN A 278 -39.40 -11.17 -30.69
CA ASN A 278 -39.68 -9.92 -31.41
C ASN A 278 -39.14 -8.69 -30.67
N ARG A 279 -37.82 -8.48 -30.74
CA ARG A 279 -37.18 -7.19 -31.08
C ARG A 279 -35.66 -7.27 -31.10
#